data_AF-A0A1I6BD47-F1
#
_entry.id   AF-A0A1I6BD47-F1
#
_cell.length_a   1.000
_cell.length_b   1.000
_cell.length_c   1.000
_cell.angle_alpha   90.00
_cell.angle_beta   90.00
_cell.angle_gamma   90.00
#
_symmetry.space_group_name_H-M   'P 1'
#
loop_
_entity.id
_entity.type
_entity.pdbx_description
1 polymer ?
#
loop_
_entity_poly.entity_id
_entity_poly.type
_entity_poly.pdbx_seq_one_letter_code
_entity_poly.pdbx_strand_id
1 'polypeptide(L)'
;MRTALLLLLAVLGTGACRAQTACDSLYERARPFQGIPMLTWFEKAPEILVGHERLLTYHVPAARAGAAYFEVVVDERGEPRCVRWLNVTNAAVQAEAATVVASLRFAPGTWKGIPYPIVVTRVVRFVEGPSPTKSARWKKRRAQAHRPVKGSGT
;
A
#
# COMPACT_ATOMS: atom_id res chain seq x y z
N MET A 1 -2.09 -6.17 58.23
CA MET A 1 -1.41 -5.50 57.11
C MET A 1 -1.64 -6.30 55.83
N ARG A 2 -2.76 -6.05 55.12
CA ARG A 2 -3.14 -6.75 53.88
C ARG A 2 -3.93 -5.78 53.00
N THR A 3 -3.27 -4.75 52.48
CA THR A 3 -3.93 -3.74 51.63
C THR A 3 -2.88 -2.98 50.83
N ALA A 4 -2.13 -3.68 49.96
CA ALA A 4 -1.18 -3.01 49.07
C ALA A 4 -0.77 -3.90 47.90
N LEU A 5 -1.68 -4.57 47.21
CA LEU A 5 -1.29 -5.33 46.02
C LEU A 5 -2.47 -5.65 45.09
N LEU A 6 -3.15 -4.66 44.52
CA LEU A 6 -4.13 -4.90 43.43
C LEU A 6 -4.54 -3.60 42.70
N LEU A 7 -3.58 -2.70 42.43
CA LEU A 7 -3.85 -1.44 41.71
C LEU A 7 -2.82 -1.16 40.61
N LEU A 8 -2.43 -2.20 39.85
CA LEU A 8 -1.39 -2.09 38.82
C LEU A 8 -1.72 -2.87 37.53
N LEU A 9 -3.00 -2.93 37.15
CA LEU A 9 -3.45 -3.62 35.92
C LEU A 9 -4.34 -2.75 35.00
N ALA A 10 -4.36 -1.42 35.16
CA ALA A 10 -5.32 -0.55 34.46
C ALA A 10 -4.75 0.45 33.44
N VAL A 11 -3.49 0.32 32.97
CA VAL A 11 -2.89 1.37 32.10
C VAL A 11 -2.44 0.92 30.70
N LEU A 12 -2.41 -0.37 30.38
CA LEU A 12 -1.89 -0.84 29.08
C LEU A 12 -2.93 -0.98 27.95
N GLY A 13 -4.21 -0.64 28.18
CA GLY A 13 -5.30 -0.92 27.22
C GLY A 13 -5.73 0.22 26.27
N THR A 14 -5.23 1.45 26.42
CA THR A 14 -5.89 2.63 25.79
C THR A 14 -5.35 3.05 24.42
N GLY A 15 -4.18 2.55 24.00
CA GLY A 15 -3.53 2.98 22.75
C GLY A 15 -4.16 2.36 21.49
N ALA A 16 -4.32 1.04 21.47
CA ALA A 16 -4.81 0.33 20.28
C ALA A 16 -6.29 0.63 19.98
N CYS A 17 -7.14 0.73 20.99
CA CYS A 17 -8.56 1.09 20.81
C CYS A 17 -8.73 2.50 20.22
N ARG A 18 -7.89 3.47 20.59
CA ARG A 18 -7.97 4.85 20.06
C ARG A 18 -7.56 4.96 18.60
N ALA A 19 -6.51 4.23 18.18
CA ALA A 19 -6.10 4.20 16.79
C ALA A 19 -7.15 3.52 15.89
N GLN A 20 -7.76 2.43 16.37
CA GLN A 20 -8.80 1.71 15.63
C GLN A 20 -10.06 2.58 15.44
N THR A 21 -10.55 3.20 16.52
CA THR A 21 -11.72 4.09 16.49
C THR A 21 -11.51 5.33 15.62
N ALA A 22 -10.30 5.91 15.63
CA ALA A 22 -9.96 7.00 14.71
C ALA A 22 -10.07 6.57 13.25
N CYS A 23 -9.61 5.36 12.92
CA CYS A 23 -9.71 4.82 11.57
C CYS A 23 -11.14 4.48 11.17
N ASP A 24 -11.93 3.90 12.07
CA ASP A 24 -13.33 3.61 11.78
C ASP A 24 -14.13 4.90 11.49
N SER A 25 -13.89 5.98 12.22
CA SER A 25 -14.49 7.29 11.94
C SER A 25 -14.06 7.91 10.60
N LEU A 26 -12.85 7.60 10.12
CA LEU A 26 -12.37 8.04 8.81
C LEU A 26 -13.03 7.23 7.69
N TYR A 27 -13.22 5.93 7.90
CA TYR A 27 -13.95 5.07 6.97
C TYR A 27 -15.41 5.47 6.84
N GLU A 28 -16.10 5.80 7.94
CA GLU A 28 -17.47 6.29 7.89
C GLU A 28 -17.58 7.61 7.12
N ARG A 29 -16.67 8.56 7.37
CA ARG A 29 -16.62 9.83 6.62
C ARG A 29 -16.24 9.67 5.16
N ALA A 30 -15.35 8.74 4.84
CA ALA A 30 -14.91 8.46 3.47
C ALA A 30 -15.88 7.54 2.71
N ARG A 31 -16.92 7.03 3.38
CA ARG A 31 -18.05 6.28 2.80
C ARG A 31 -19.38 7.00 3.08
N PRO A 32 -19.56 8.25 2.65
CA PRO A 32 -20.76 9.00 3.02
C PRO A 32 -22.06 8.38 2.48
N PHE A 33 -22.00 7.41 1.54
CA PHE A 33 -23.19 6.83 0.91
C PHE A 33 -23.04 5.31 0.68
N GLN A 34 -23.38 4.50 1.69
CA GLN A 34 -23.60 3.07 1.49
C GLN A 34 -24.81 2.86 0.56
N GLY A 35 -24.63 2.15 -0.57
CA GLY A 35 -25.73 1.73 -1.45
C GLY A 35 -25.84 2.45 -2.80
N ILE A 36 -25.02 3.46 -3.09
CA ILE A 36 -24.94 4.09 -4.42
C ILE A 36 -23.57 3.76 -5.03
N PRO A 37 -23.48 3.31 -6.30
CA PRO A 37 -22.20 3.00 -6.92
C PRO A 37 -21.27 4.22 -6.91
N MET A 38 -20.06 4.05 -6.36
CA MET A 38 -19.05 5.10 -6.17
C MET A 38 -18.79 5.95 -7.43
N LEU A 39 -18.97 5.37 -8.62
CA LEU A 39 -18.76 6.03 -9.91
C LEU A 39 -19.74 7.16 -10.23
N THR A 40 -20.90 7.24 -9.58
CA THR A 40 -21.92 8.25 -9.93
C THR A 40 -21.70 9.60 -9.24
N TRP A 41 -20.76 9.71 -8.29
CA TRP A 41 -20.61 10.90 -7.45
C TRP A 41 -19.28 11.62 -7.62
N PHE A 42 -18.20 10.88 -7.87
CA PHE A 42 -16.89 11.48 -8.02
C PHE A 42 -16.67 11.90 -9.47
N GLU A 43 -16.28 13.15 -9.66
CA GLU A 43 -15.82 13.66 -10.96
C GLU A 43 -14.54 12.93 -11.38
N LYS A 44 -13.67 12.63 -10.40
CA LYS A 44 -12.44 11.88 -10.62
C LYS A 44 -12.19 10.90 -9.48
N ALA A 45 -12.03 9.63 -9.85
CA ALA A 45 -11.59 8.60 -8.92
C ALA A 45 -10.10 8.73 -8.62
N PRO A 46 -9.66 8.37 -7.40
CA PRO A 46 -8.25 8.36 -7.01
C PRO A 46 -7.45 7.32 -7.83
N GLU A 47 -6.52 7.82 -8.62
CA GLU A 47 -5.53 7.05 -9.38
C GLU A 47 -4.21 6.96 -8.61
N ILE A 48 -3.33 6.01 -8.90
CA ILE A 48 -2.08 5.82 -8.12
C ILE A 48 -0.95 6.66 -8.71
N LEU A 49 -0.85 7.96 -8.39
CA LEU A 49 0.13 8.88 -8.98
C LEU A 49 1.59 8.40 -8.91
N VAL A 50 2.01 7.82 -7.78
CA VAL A 50 3.37 7.28 -7.61
C VAL A 50 3.26 5.79 -7.33
N GLY A 51 3.90 4.99 -8.18
CA GLY A 51 3.67 3.54 -8.28
C GLY A 51 3.00 3.12 -9.60
N HIS A 52 2.62 4.07 -10.45
CA HIS A 52 1.89 3.83 -11.72
C HIS A 52 2.62 2.96 -12.76
N GLU A 53 3.95 2.82 -12.67
CA GLU A 53 4.72 2.01 -13.64
C GLU A 53 4.63 0.50 -13.41
N ARG A 54 4.06 0.07 -12.29
CA ARG A 54 3.91 -1.34 -12.00
C ARG A 54 2.51 -1.54 -11.43
N LEU A 55 1.71 -2.37 -12.11
CA LEU A 55 0.84 -3.33 -11.42
C LEU A 55 1.55 -3.66 -10.11
N LEU A 56 0.92 -3.51 -8.94
CA LEU A 56 1.52 -3.73 -7.61
C LEU A 56 1.97 -5.20 -7.49
N THR A 57 2.91 -5.64 -8.31
CA THR A 57 3.25 -6.98 -8.72
C THR A 57 4.75 -7.03 -8.64
N TYR A 58 5.23 -7.70 -7.61
CA TYR A 58 6.65 -7.78 -7.27
C TYR A 58 7.14 -9.19 -7.54
N HIS A 59 8.28 -9.33 -8.20
CA HIS A 59 8.91 -10.63 -8.39
C HIS A 59 9.71 -11.02 -7.15
N VAL A 60 9.33 -12.14 -6.54
CA VAL A 60 9.93 -12.67 -5.31
C VAL A 60 10.23 -14.16 -5.46
N PRO A 61 11.06 -14.75 -4.57
CA PRO A 61 11.20 -16.20 -4.49
C PRO A 61 9.85 -16.87 -4.18
N ALA A 62 9.64 -18.09 -4.67
CA ALA A 62 8.39 -18.86 -4.52
C ALA A 62 7.83 -18.86 -3.09
N ALA A 63 8.70 -19.03 -2.08
CA ALA A 63 8.33 -19.05 -0.66
C ALA A 63 7.63 -17.76 -0.17
N ARG A 64 7.79 -16.65 -0.91
CA ARG A 64 7.18 -15.35 -0.60
C ARG A 64 6.14 -14.92 -1.64
N ALA A 65 5.76 -15.81 -2.56
CA ALA A 65 4.68 -15.51 -3.49
C ALA A 65 3.33 -15.43 -2.74
N GLY A 66 2.45 -14.57 -3.23
CA GLY A 66 1.13 -14.35 -2.65
C GLY A 66 0.51 -13.01 -3.07
N ALA A 67 -0.59 -12.65 -2.43
CA ALA A 67 -1.25 -11.38 -2.62
C ALA A 67 -1.82 -10.85 -1.30
N ALA A 68 -1.82 -9.53 -1.16
CA ALA A 68 -2.44 -8.82 -0.06
C ALA A 68 -3.47 -7.85 -0.62
N TYR A 69 -4.73 -8.10 -0.30
CA TYR A 69 -5.87 -7.26 -0.63
C TYR A 69 -6.10 -6.30 0.53
N PHE A 70 -6.18 -5.02 0.20
CA PHE A 70 -6.36 -4.00 1.21
C PHE A 70 -7.36 -2.96 0.74
N GLU A 71 -7.99 -2.37 1.74
CA GLU A 71 -8.75 -1.17 1.62
C GLU A 71 -7.98 -0.05 2.34
N VAL A 72 -8.04 1.17 1.83
CA VAL A 72 -7.38 2.32 2.46
C VAL A 72 -8.19 3.58 2.22
N VAL A 73 -8.19 4.50 3.19
CA VAL A 73 -8.72 5.84 3.01
C VAL A 73 -7.64 6.69 2.37
N VAL A 74 -7.87 7.19 1.16
CA VAL A 74 -7.03 8.20 0.54
C VAL A 74 -7.52 9.56 1.02
N ASP A 75 -6.65 10.32 1.68
CA ASP A 75 -7.01 11.66 2.15
C ASP A 75 -7.01 12.71 1.02
N GLU A 76 -7.38 13.94 1.35
CA GLU A 76 -7.47 15.09 0.44
C GLU A 76 -6.14 15.46 -0.23
N ARG A 77 -5.01 14.97 0.33
CA ARG A 77 -3.66 15.17 -0.21
C ARG A 77 -3.20 13.98 -1.06
N GLY A 78 -4.03 12.95 -1.18
CA GLY A 78 -3.65 11.73 -1.87
C GLY A 78 -2.79 10.78 -1.03
N GLU A 79 -2.73 10.97 0.30
CA GLU A 79 -1.97 10.09 1.18
C GLU A 79 -2.83 8.92 1.68
N PRO A 80 -2.29 7.69 1.72
CA PRO A 80 -2.98 6.55 2.28
C PRO A 80 -3.06 6.64 3.82
N ARG A 81 -4.27 6.53 4.35
CA ARG A 81 -4.60 6.51 5.78
C ARG A 81 -5.42 5.27 6.12
N CYS A 82 -5.24 4.77 7.33
CA CYS A 82 -6.10 3.71 7.88
C CYS A 82 -6.21 2.48 6.98
N VAL A 83 -5.08 1.82 6.70
CA VAL A 83 -5.07 0.61 5.88
C VAL A 83 -5.78 -0.53 6.62
N ARG A 84 -6.76 -1.14 5.96
CA ARG A 84 -7.47 -2.34 6.43
C ARG A 84 -7.19 -3.50 5.48
N TRP A 85 -6.64 -4.59 6.02
CA TRP A 85 -6.40 -5.80 5.25
C TRP A 85 -7.70 -6.58 5.08
N LEU A 86 -8.11 -6.80 3.84
CA LEU A 86 -9.32 -7.57 3.53
C LEU A 86 -9.01 -9.06 3.45
N ASN A 87 -7.88 -9.40 2.82
CA ASN A 87 -7.42 -10.77 2.68
C ASN A 87 -5.90 -10.76 2.41
N VAL A 88 -5.20 -11.75 2.93
CA VAL A 88 -3.78 -11.97 2.64
C VAL A 88 -3.56 -13.45 2.39
N THR A 89 -3.06 -13.80 1.21
CA THR A 89 -2.87 -15.22 0.85
C THR A 89 -1.63 -15.83 1.52
N ASN A 90 -0.72 -15.00 2.05
CA ASN A 90 0.51 -15.42 2.72
C ASN A 90 0.88 -14.39 3.80
N ALA A 91 0.94 -14.80 5.06
CA ALA A 91 1.26 -13.90 6.18
C ALA A 91 2.62 -13.21 6.04
N ALA A 92 3.61 -13.87 5.42
CA ALA A 92 4.93 -13.30 5.17
C ALA A 92 4.87 -12.09 4.21
N VAL A 93 3.82 -12.01 3.39
CA VAL A 93 3.62 -10.94 2.41
C VAL A 93 3.00 -9.70 3.05
N GLN A 94 2.28 -9.83 4.16
CA GLN A 94 1.53 -8.71 4.76
C GLN A 94 2.44 -7.56 5.19
N ALA A 95 3.57 -7.85 5.83
CA ALA A 95 4.51 -6.82 6.28
C ALA A 95 5.17 -6.06 5.11
N GLU A 96 5.53 -6.79 4.05
CA GLU A 96 6.09 -6.21 2.83
C GLU A 96 5.03 -5.36 2.10
N ALA A 97 3.80 -5.88 2.00
CA ALA A 97 2.67 -5.15 1.46
C ALA A 97 2.37 -3.87 2.26
N ALA A 98 2.45 -3.88 3.59
CA ALA A 98 2.26 -2.69 4.42
C ALA A 98 3.27 -1.59 4.08
N THR A 99 4.53 -1.98 3.86
CA THR A 99 5.60 -1.06 3.47
C THR A 99 5.34 -0.47 2.08
N VAL A 100 4.89 -1.30 1.12
CA VAL A 100 4.48 -0.84 -0.21
C VAL A 100 3.35 0.16 -0.09
N VAL A 101 2.28 -0.17 0.63
CA VAL A 101 1.09 0.70 0.77
C VAL A 101 1.45 2.05 1.38
N ALA A 102 2.30 2.09 2.39
CA ALA A 102 2.76 3.35 3.00
C ALA A 102 3.53 4.26 2.03
N SER A 103 4.19 3.67 1.02
CA SER A 103 4.93 4.42 0.00
C SER A 103 4.07 4.93 -1.16
N LEU A 104 2.82 4.45 -1.28
CA LEU A 104 1.93 4.85 -2.37
C LEU A 104 1.51 6.31 -2.23
N ARG A 105 1.32 6.96 -3.38
CA ARG A 105 0.63 8.24 -3.48
C ARG A 105 -0.48 8.13 -4.49
N PHE A 106 -1.62 8.71 -4.16
CA PHE A 106 -2.82 8.69 -4.96
C PHE A 106 -3.15 10.09 -5.46
N ALA A 107 -3.88 10.18 -6.56
CA ALA A 107 -4.59 11.39 -6.90
C ALA A 107 -5.71 11.52 -5.85
N PRO A 108 -5.89 12.67 -5.22
CA PRO A 108 -7.03 12.84 -4.33
C PRO A 108 -8.32 12.66 -5.13
N GLY A 109 -9.32 12.03 -4.50
CA GLY A 109 -10.67 12.04 -5.06
C GLY A 109 -11.21 13.46 -5.05
N THR A 110 -11.98 13.84 -6.07
CA THR A 110 -12.62 15.16 -6.13
C THR A 110 -14.13 15.05 -6.24
N TRP A 111 -14.83 15.86 -5.45
CA TRP A 111 -16.28 16.04 -5.52
C TRP A 111 -16.57 17.53 -5.72
N LYS A 112 -17.21 17.89 -6.84
CA LYS A 112 -17.49 19.28 -7.22
C LYS A 112 -16.24 20.16 -7.24
N GLY A 113 -15.13 19.63 -7.78
CA GLY A 113 -13.83 20.29 -7.80
C GLY A 113 -13.08 20.37 -6.45
N ILE A 114 -13.68 19.88 -5.36
CA ILE A 114 -13.07 19.93 -4.01
C ILE A 114 -12.44 18.57 -3.68
N PRO A 115 -11.18 18.51 -3.21
CA PRO A 115 -10.57 17.28 -2.72
C PRO A 115 -11.40 16.68 -1.58
N TYR A 116 -11.65 15.38 -1.63
CA TYR A 116 -12.47 14.67 -0.66
C TYR A 116 -11.85 13.32 -0.30
N PRO A 117 -11.84 12.93 0.99
CA PRO A 117 -11.31 11.64 1.39
C PRO A 117 -12.17 10.50 0.84
N ILE A 118 -11.53 9.49 0.27
CA ILE A 118 -12.22 8.41 -0.43
C ILE A 118 -11.61 7.05 -0.10
N VAL A 119 -12.46 6.05 0.07
CA VAL A 119 -12.02 4.67 0.27
C VAL A 119 -11.64 4.01 -1.04
N VAL A 120 -10.51 3.34 -1.10
CA VAL A 120 -10.10 2.55 -2.28
C VAL A 120 -9.71 1.15 -1.89
N THR A 121 -10.12 0.18 -2.72
CA THR A 121 -9.69 -1.21 -2.63
C THR A 121 -8.65 -1.50 -3.69
N ARG A 122 -7.53 -2.10 -3.29
CA ARG A 122 -6.40 -2.45 -4.16
C ARG A 122 -5.79 -3.78 -3.74
N VAL A 123 -4.90 -4.31 -4.58
CA VAL A 123 -4.18 -5.56 -4.34
C VAL A 123 -2.70 -5.36 -4.60
N VAL A 124 -1.86 -5.83 -3.67
CA VAL A 124 -0.43 -6.04 -3.91
C VAL A 124 -0.20 -7.52 -4.15
N ARG A 125 0.28 -7.88 -5.34
CA ARG A 125 0.70 -9.21 -5.76
C ARG A 125 2.22 -9.35 -5.64
N PHE A 126 2.63 -10.52 -5.19
CA PHE A 126 4.00 -10.96 -5.13
C PHE A 126 4.03 -12.26 -5.92
N VAL A 127 4.54 -12.17 -7.14
CA VAL A 127 4.57 -13.31 -8.07
C VAL A 127 5.94 -13.94 -8.03
N GLU A 128 5.98 -15.25 -8.21
CA GLU A 128 7.25 -15.92 -8.41
C GLU A 128 7.93 -15.37 -9.67
N GLY A 129 9.23 -15.13 -9.56
CA GLY A 129 10.05 -14.81 -10.71
C GLY A 129 11.49 -14.53 -10.33
N PRO A 130 12.37 -14.35 -11.32
CA PRO A 130 13.74 -13.98 -11.05
C PRO A 130 13.72 -12.64 -10.31
N SER A 131 13.99 -12.69 -9.00
CA SER A 131 14.21 -11.49 -8.23
C SER A 131 15.28 -10.68 -8.95
N PRO A 132 15.10 -9.37 -9.19
CA PRO A 132 16.14 -8.52 -9.76
C PRO A 132 17.27 -8.41 -8.74
N THR A 133 18.07 -9.46 -8.64
CA THR A 133 19.28 -9.49 -7.85
C THR A 133 20.18 -8.40 -8.42
N LYS A 134 20.72 -7.56 -7.54
CA LYS A 134 21.62 -6.46 -7.92
C LYS A 134 22.77 -6.95 -8.83
N SER A 135 23.16 -8.22 -8.70
CA SER A 135 24.16 -8.92 -9.52
C SER A 135 23.76 -9.12 -10.99
N ALA A 136 22.48 -9.37 -11.31
CA ALA A 136 22.01 -9.52 -12.69
C ALA A 136 22.05 -8.19 -13.45
N ARG A 137 21.67 -7.08 -12.77
CA ARG A 137 21.76 -5.72 -13.33
C ARG A 137 23.20 -5.30 -13.59
N TRP A 138 24.13 -5.67 -12.71
CA TRP A 138 25.55 -5.37 -12.88
C TRP A 138 26.20 -6.20 -13.99
N LYS A 139 25.90 -7.50 -14.10
CA LYS A 139 26.36 -8.36 -15.21
C LYS A 139 25.89 -7.84 -16.58
N LYS A 140 24.63 -7.39 -16.68
CA LYS A 140 24.08 -6.85 -17.94
C LYS A 140 24.72 -5.52 -18.36
N ARG A 141 25.00 -4.61 -17.40
CA ARG A 141 25.75 -3.36 -17.68
C ARG A 141 27.20 -3.62 -18.08
N ARG A 142 27.87 -4.60 -17.46
CA ARG A 142 29.25 -4.96 -17.82
C ARG A 142 29.35 -5.57 -19.22
N ALA A 143 28.40 -6.44 -19.58
CA ALA A 143 28.33 -7.01 -20.93
C ALA A 143 28.09 -5.95 -22.02
N GLN A 144 27.36 -4.88 -21.72
CA GLN A 144 27.16 -3.76 -22.64
C GLN A 144 28.36 -2.80 -22.70
N ALA A 145 29.11 -2.64 -21.61
CA ALA A 145 30.31 -1.80 -21.56
C ALA A 145 31.52 -2.39 -22.31
N HIS A 146 31.55 -3.71 -22.53
CA HIS A 146 32.65 -4.39 -23.25
C HIS A 146 32.36 -4.66 -24.73
N ARG A 147 31.36 -4.02 -25.34
CA ARG A 147 31.19 -4.12 -26.80
C ARG A 147 32.32 -3.35 -27.48
N PRO A 148 33.22 -4.00 -28.24
CA PRO A 148 34.24 -3.28 -28.98
C PRO A 148 33.55 -2.36 -29.98
N VAL A 149 33.91 -1.08 -29.94
CA VAL A 149 33.56 -0.13 -31.00
C VAL A 149 34.20 -0.67 -32.26
N LYS A 150 33.39 -1.25 -33.17
CA LYS A 150 33.86 -1.56 -34.52
C LYS A 150 34.22 -0.22 -35.15
N GLY A 151 35.53 0.06 -35.22
CA GLY A 151 36.07 1.19 -35.95
C GLY A 151 35.58 1.12 -37.39
N SER A 152 34.94 2.20 -37.84
CA SER A 152 34.67 2.44 -39.25
C SER A 152 36.00 2.65 -39.95
N GLY A 153 36.47 1.65 -40.70
CA GLY A 153 37.53 1.85 -41.68
C GLY A 153 36.98 2.66 -42.83
N THR A 154 37.56 3.83 -43.05
CA THR A 154 37.55 4.55 -44.33
C THR A 154 38.80 4.19 -45.11
#